data_AF-A0A3G8YHW4-F1
#
_entry.id   AF-A0A3G8YHW4-F1
#
_cell.length_a   1.000
_cell.length_b   1.000
_cell.length_c   1.000
_cell.angle_alpha   90.00
_cell.angle_beta   90.00
_cell.angle_gamma   90.00
#
_symmetry.space_group_name_H-M   'P 1'
#
loop_
_entity.id
_entity.type
_entity.pdbx_description
1 polymer ?
#
loop_
_entity_poly.entity_id
_entity_poly.type
_entity_poly.pdbx_seq_one_letter_code
_entity_poly.pdbx_strand_id
1 'polypeptide(L)' 'MRQKAGRKLLYHRQLASLYLEPPLELGEIVHHRDGDSTNNTRDNMMVLPSQRYHAHCVFNIKADL' A
#
# COMPACT_ATOMS: atom_id res chain seq x y z
N MET A 1 14.28 18.40 -5.54
CA MET A 1 13.21 18.14 -6.55
C MET A 1 12.12 17.31 -5.88
N ARG A 2 10.91 17.86 -5.69
CA ARG A 2 9.74 17.10 -5.20
C ARG A 2 9.19 16.31 -6.39
N GLN A 3 9.34 14.98 -6.40
CA GLN A 3 8.72 14.16 -7.43
C GLN A 3 7.19 14.33 -7.31
N LYS A 4 6.56 14.87 -8.36
CA LYS A 4 5.10 14.88 -8.45
C LYS A 4 4.66 13.42 -8.56
N ALA A 5 4.08 12.89 -7.49
CA ALA A 5 3.52 11.56 -7.45
C ALA A 5 2.20 11.49 -8.24
N GLY A 6 2.29 11.71 -9.55
CA GLY A 6 1.15 11.77 -10.45
C GLY A 6 0.81 10.37 -10.97
N ARG A 7 -0.48 10.01 -10.88
CA ARG A 7 -1.16 8.93 -11.60
C ARG A 7 -0.95 7.49 -11.11
N LYS A 8 0.25 7.05 -10.74
CA LYS A 8 0.48 5.65 -10.30
C LYS A 8 0.03 5.37 -8.86
N LEU A 9 0.08 6.39 -7.99
CA LEU A 9 -0.39 6.26 -6.61
C LEU A 9 -1.92 6.07 -6.49
N LEU A 10 -2.68 6.58 -7.46
CA LEU A 10 -4.13 6.45 -7.47
C LEU A 10 -4.57 5.06 -7.94
N TYR A 11 -3.86 4.48 -8.91
CA TYR A 11 -4.27 3.21 -9.52
C TYR A 11 -4.25 2.04 -8.54
N HIS A 12 -3.19 1.89 -7.74
CA HIS A 12 -3.12 0.80 -6.76
C HIS A 12 -4.13 0.99 -5.61
N ARG A 13 -4.45 2.23 -5.21
CA ARG A 13 -5.55 2.50 -4.26
C ARG A 13 -6.90 2.07 -4.81
N GLN A 14 -7.15 2.34 -6.10
CA GLN A 14 -8.40 1.88 -6.74
C GLN A 14 -8.49 0.35 -6.74
N LEU A 15 -7.39 -0.35 -7.07
CA LEU A 15 -7.36 -1.81 -7.03
C LEU A 15 -7.53 -2.36 -5.61
N ALA A 16 -6.87 -1.76 -4.61
CA ALA A 16 -7.03 -2.15 -3.21
C ALA A 16 -8.48 -1.96 -2.72
N SER A 17 -9.14 -0.86 -3.09
CA SER A 17 -10.57 -0.67 -2.80
C SER A 17 -11.47 -1.74 -3.42
N LEU A 18 -11.11 -2.22 -4.62
CA LEU A 18 -11.88 -3.26 -5.32
C LEU A 18 -11.66 -4.66 -4.72
N TYR A 19 -10.43 -4.97 -4.30
CA TYR A 19 -10.04 -6.32 -3.90
C TYR A 19 -10.17 -6.61 -2.41
N LEU A 20 -9.98 -5.59 -1.57
CA LEU A 20 -9.78 -5.74 -0.14
C LEU A 20 -10.92 -5.07 0.64
N GLU A 21 -11.14 -3.76 0.46
CA GLU A 21 -12.08 -2.98 1.29
C GLU A 21 -12.70 -1.78 0.55
N PRO A 22 -14.03 -1.76 0.31
CA PRO A 22 -14.72 -0.62 -0.32
C PRO A 22 -15.43 0.29 0.69
N PRO A 23 -15.25 1.63 0.63
CA PRO A 23 -14.09 2.36 0.12
C PRO A 23 -12.96 2.46 1.17
N LEU A 24 -11.71 2.60 0.71
CA LEU A 24 -10.59 2.89 1.61
C LEU A 24 -10.79 4.21 2.35
N GLU A 25 -10.68 4.17 3.67
CA GLU A 25 -10.81 5.30 4.57
C GLU A 25 -9.64 6.29 4.42
N LEU A 26 -9.88 7.53 4.85
CA LEU A 26 -8.85 8.57 4.83
C LEU A 26 -7.75 8.23 5.83
N GLY A 27 -6.53 8.03 5.33
CA GLY A 27 -5.35 7.74 6.14
C GLY A 27 -4.85 6.30 6.01
N GLU A 28 -5.66 5.40 5.45
CA GLU A 28 -5.25 4.06 5.10
C GLU A 28 -4.19 4.05 3.99
N ILE A 29 -3.24 3.13 4.12
CA ILE A 29 -2.08 3.00 3.24
C ILE A 29 -2.06 1.61 2.61
N VAL A 30 -1.88 1.54 1.31
CA VAL A 30 -1.64 0.27 0.62
C VAL A 30 -0.16 -0.07 0.70
N HIS A 31 0.15 -1.29 1.12
CA HIS A 31 1.48 -1.85 1.20
C HIS A 31 1.62 -3.03 0.22
N HIS A 32 2.73 -3.07 -0.50
CA HIS A 32 3.14 -4.18 -1.36
C HIS A 32 4.09 -5.09 -0.59
N ARG A 33 3.73 -6.36 -0.41
CA ARG A 33 4.49 -7.32 0.40
C ARG A 33 5.89 -7.57 -0.16
N ASP A 34 6.00 -7.65 -1.47
CA ASP A 34 7.28 -7.84 -2.18
C ASP A 34 8.13 -6.58 -2.31
N GLY A 35 7.62 -5.42 -1.89
CA GLY A 35 8.28 -4.12 -2.07
C GLY A 35 8.26 -3.59 -3.51
N ASP A 36 7.70 -4.32 -4.47
CA ASP A 36 7.53 -3.87 -5.85
C ASP A 36 6.17 -3.19 -6.03
N SER A 37 6.20 -1.86 -6.01
CA SER A 37 5.02 -1.00 -6.26
C SER A 37 4.34 -1.18 -7.63
N THR A 38 4.91 -1.99 -8.52
CA THR A 38 4.34 -2.30 -9.83
C THR A 38 3.56 -3.62 -9.86
N ASN A 39 3.78 -4.52 -8.90
CA ASN A 39 3.04 -5.78 -8.76
C ASN A 39 1.72 -5.57 -8.00
N ASN A 40 0.65 -5.26 -8.72
CA ASN A 40 -0.67 -4.98 -8.13
C ASN A 40 -1.60 -6.21 -8.05
N THR A 41 -1.03 -7.41 -7.91
CA THR A 41 -1.83 -8.62 -7.67
C THR A 41 -2.53 -8.52 -6.31
N ARG A 42 -3.73 -9.10 -6.20
CA ARG A 42 -4.56 -9.03 -4.99
C ARG A 42 -3.80 -9.49 -3.75
N ASP A 43 -3.06 -10.60 -3.86
CA ASP A 43 -2.36 -11.22 -2.74
C ASP A 43 -1.09 -10.45 -2.33
N ASN A 44 -0.52 -9.65 -3.24
CA ASN A 44 0.63 -8.81 -2.96
C ASN A 44 0.27 -7.49 -2.26
N MET A 45 -1.01 -7.11 -2.26
CA MET A 45 -1.46 -5.87 -1.64
C MET A 45 -2.07 -6.13 -0.26
N MET A 46 -1.83 -5.21 0.66
CA MET A 46 -2.52 -5.15 1.95
C MET A 46 -2.83 -3.70 2.33
N VAL A 47 -3.93 -3.50 3.04
CA VAL A 47 -4.30 -2.19 3.59
C VAL A 47 -3.80 -2.11 5.02
N LEU A 48 -3.14 -0.99 5.35
CA LEU A 48 -2.65 -0.68 6.68
C LEU A 48 -3.36 0.57 7.20
N PRO A 49 -3.66 0.64 8.51
CA PRO A 49 -4.51 1.69 9.08
C PRO A 49 -3.88 3.09 9.05
N SER A 50 -2.54 3.20 8.91
CA SER A 50 -1.87 4.49 8.80
C SER A 50 -0.44 4.38 8.28
N GLN A 51 0.11 5.50 7.81
CA GLN A 51 1.53 5.62 7.45
C GLN A 51 2.47 5.37 8.63
N ARG A 52 2.05 5.73 9.86
CA ARG A 52 2.82 5.46 11.08
C ARG A 52 2.89 3.97 11.36
N TYR A 53 1.76 3.27 11.22
CA TYR A 53 1.71 1.81 11.36
C TYR A 53 2.55 1.14 10.28
N HIS A 54 2.43 1.59 9.02
CA HIS A 54 3.30 1.14 7.93
C HIS A 54 4.78 1.29 8.28
N ALA A 55 5.21 2.47 8.76
CA ALA A 55 6.61 2.69 9.16
C ALA A 55 7.04 1.73 10.28
N HIS A 56 6.22 1.55 11.31
CA HIS A 56 6.49 0.60 12.40
C HIS A 56 6.60 -0.85 11.89
N CYS A 57 5.69 -1.27 11.03
CA CYS A 57 5.69 -2.61 10.45
C CYS A 57 6.83 -2.83 9.49
N VAL A 58 7.25 -1.86 8.67
CA VAL A 58 8.40 -2.04 7.74
C VAL A 58 9.71 -2.32 8.48
N PHE A 59 9.85 -1.88 9.73
CA PHE A 59 10.99 -2.30 10.57
C PHE A 59 10.95 -3.78 10.96
N ASN A 60 9.76 -4.39 11.01
CA ASN A 60 9.56 -5.78 11.45
C ASN A 60 9.18 -6.75 10.31
N ILE A 61 8.61 -6.29 9.18
CA ILE A 61 8.20 -7.11 8.03
C ILE A 61 9.41 -7.58 7.22
N LYS A 62 10.55 -6.89 7.30
CA LYS A 62 11.81 -7.42 6.81
C LYS A 62 12.31 -8.64 7.59
N ALA A 63 11.69 -8.98 8.73
CA ALA A 63 12.10 -10.11 9.56
C ALA A 63 11.33 -11.40 9.26
N ASP A 64 10.20 -11.36 8.53
CA ASP A 64 9.33 -12.51 8.28
C ASP A 64 9.13 -12.83 6.77
N LEU A 65 10.02 -12.34 5.90
CA LEU A 65 10.12 -12.73 4.48
C LEU A 65 11.53 -13.23 4.16
#